data_AF-A0A3N4ZUI2-F1
#
_entry.id   AF-A0A3N4ZUI2-F1
#
_cell.length_a   1.000
_cell.length_b   1.000
_cell.length_c   1.000
_cell.angle_alpha   90.00
_cell.angle_beta   90.00
_cell.angle_gamma   90.00
#
_symmetry.space_group_name_H-M   'P 1'
#
loop_
_entity.id
_entity.type
_entity.pdbx_description
1 polymer ?
#
loop_
_entity_poly.entity_id
_entity_poly.type
_entity_poly.pdbx_seq_one_letter_code
_entity_poly.pdbx_strand_id
1 'polypeptide(L)'
;MPDIVEVIKGQHRQVERLLAKAQEGGAEAAAALQQVSDLLMPHSEAEESFVYPAIRERQGEEADQVHDSVEEHKHIEGMLAELVAGDPDEAGWDGKLAAMVGELEHHVEEEEQDLLPVLEKEFSAAEREEMGARFVRETGAGVPAGGSGSTGGSDEPTKDELYDKAKEQDVPGRSTMTKDELKDAVED
;
A
#
# COMPACT_ATOMS: atom_id res chain seq x y z
N MET A 1 -6.20 -7.47 -18.21
CA MET A 1 -6.43 -7.92 -16.80
C MET A 1 -5.94 -6.79 -15.89
N PRO A 2 -6.32 -6.69 -14.60
CA PRO A 2 -5.85 -5.56 -13.82
C PRO A 2 -4.33 -5.59 -13.71
N ASP A 3 -3.70 -4.42 -13.83
CA ASP A 3 -2.25 -4.24 -13.66
C ASP A 3 -1.87 -4.57 -12.22
N ILE A 4 -0.72 -5.24 -11.99
CA ILE A 4 -0.26 -5.61 -10.65
C ILE A 4 -0.21 -4.42 -9.68
N VAL A 5 0.24 -3.25 -10.15
CA VAL A 5 0.35 -2.04 -9.31
C VAL A 5 -1.05 -1.58 -8.88
N GLU A 6 -2.04 -1.64 -9.77
CA GLU A 6 -3.43 -1.32 -9.44
C GLU A 6 -4.03 -2.32 -8.46
N VAL A 7 -3.69 -3.61 -8.59
CA VAL A 7 -4.16 -4.67 -7.68
C VAL A 7 -3.62 -4.45 -6.27
N ILE A 8 -2.31 -4.29 -6.12
CA ILE A 8 -1.64 -4.12 -4.82
C ILE A 8 -2.19 -2.87 -4.11
N LYS A 9 -2.15 -1.71 -4.78
CA LYS A 9 -2.72 -0.46 -4.25
C LYS A 9 -4.20 -0.60 -3.91
N GLY A 10 -4.97 -1.32 -4.74
CA GLY A 10 -6.38 -1.60 -4.48
C GLY A 10 -6.61 -2.36 -3.17
N GLN A 11 -5.75 -3.34 -2.88
CA GLN A 11 -5.77 -4.11 -1.64
C GLN A 11 -5.28 -3.29 -0.44
N HIS A 12 -4.24 -2.45 -0.58
CA HIS A 12 -3.82 -1.51 0.47
C HIS A 12 -4.98 -0.63 0.93
N ARG A 13 -5.68 0.03 -0.01
CA ARG A 13 -6.85 0.85 0.32
C ARG A 13 -7.98 0.05 0.97
N GLN A 14 -8.09 -1.25 0.69
CA GLN A 14 -9.07 -2.10 1.37
C GLN A 14 -8.68 -2.38 2.82
N VAL A 15 -7.39 -2.68 3.07
CA VAL A 15 -6.85 -2.87 4.41
C VAL A 15 -6.96 -1.59 5.24
N GLU A 16 -6.58 -0.43 4.69
CA GLU A 16 -6.73 0.88 5.36
C GLU A 16 -8.17 1.14 5.82
N ARG A 17 -9.16 0.88 4.96
CA ARG A 17 -10.58 1.06 5.32
C ARG A 17 -11.02 0.13 6.44
N LEU A 18 -10.51 -1.10 6.47
CA LEU A 18 -10.82 -2.08 7.51
C LEU A 18 -10.13 -1.71 8.83
N LEU A 19 -8.90 -1.20 8.79
CA LEU A 19 -8.19 -0.72 9.97
C LEU A 19 -8.85 0.52 10.57
N ALA A 20 -9.29 1.47 9.75
CA ALA A 20 -10.08 2.61 10.23
C ALA A 20 -11.34 2.13 10.97
N LYS A 21 -12.04 1.12 10.43
CA LYS A 21 -13.18 0.49 11.09
C LYS A 21 -12.80 -0.24 12.38
N ALA A 22 -11.63 -0.89 12.44
CA ALA A 22 -11.15 -1.54 13.66
C ALA A 22 -10.85 -0.52 14.76
N GLN A 23 -10.30 0.65 14.40
CA GLN A 23 -9.97 1.74 15.32
C GLN A 23 -11.20 2.47 15.87
N GLU A 24 -12.36 2.41 15.20
CA GLU A 24 -13.63 2.88 15.76
C GLU A 24 -14.06 2.07 17.01
N GLY A 25 -13.54 0.85 17.16
CA GLY A 25 -13.80 -0.03 18.29
C GLY A 25 -15.19 -0.69 18.26
N GLY A 26 -15.62 -1.19 19.41
CA GLY A 26 -16.94 -1.81 19.58
C GLY A 26 -17.07 -3.19 18.94
N ALA A 27 -18.32 -3.63 18.76
CA ALA A 27 -18.65 -5.01 18.38
C ALA A 27 -18.11 -5.43 17.00
N GLU A 28 -17.72 -4.47 16.17
CA GLU A 28 -17.29 -4.71 14.79
C GLU A 28 -15.77 -4.71 14.63
N ALA A 29 -15.01 -4.27 15.63
CA ALA A 29 -13.55 -4.15 15.54
C ALA A 29 -12.86 -5.50 15.33
N ALA A 30 -13.23 -6.52 16.11
CA ALA A 30 -12.69 -7.88 15.94
C ALA A 30 -12.99 -8.46 14.55
N ALA A 31 -14.20 -8.22 14.03
CA ALA A 31 -14.59 -8.68 12.69
C ALA A 31 -13.85 -7.92 11.58
N ALA A 32 -13.53 -6.64 11.79
CA ALA A 32 -12.72 -5.85 10.87
C ALA A 32 -11.28 -6.35 10.84
N LEU A 33 -10.67 -6.62 12.00
CA LEU A 33 -9.31 -7.18 12.09
C LEU A 33 -9.20 -8.58 11.51
N GLN A 34 -10.21 -9.43 11.68
CA GLN A 34 -10.22 -10.73 11.01
C GLN A 34 -10.19 -10.55 9.49
N GLN A 35 -10.94 -9.60 8.94
CA GLN A 35 -10.90 -9.29 7.51
C GLN A 35 -9.56 -8.68 7.07
N VAL A 36 -8.92 -7.87 7.91
CA VAL A 36 -7.54 -7.42 7.65
C VAL A 36 -6.60 -8.61 7.55
N SER A 37 -6.68 -9.57 8.48
CA SER A 37 -5.87 -10.79 8.44
C SER A 37 -6.15 -11.65 7.21
N ASP A 38 -7.41 -11.83 6.83
CA ASP A 38 -7.79 -12.62 5.66
C ASP A 38 -7.29 -12.00 4.34
N LEU A 39 -7.03 -10.68 4.31
CA LEU A 39 -6.49 -9.96 3.15
C LEU A 39 -4.97 -9.81 3.19
N LEU A 40 -4.41 -9.39 4.33
CA LEU A 40 -2.99 -9.04 4.46
C LEU A 40 -2.10 -10.28 4.38
N MET A 41 -2.48 -11.40 5.00
CA MET A 41 -1.66 -12.62 5.01
C MET A 41 -1.36 -13.18 3.61
N PRO A 42 -2.37 -13.37 2.71
CA PRO A 42 -2.04 -13.85 1.37
C PRO A 42 -1.45 -12.76 0.47
N HIS A 43 -1.65 -11.47 0.80
CA HIS A 43 -1.06 -10.34 0.08
C HIS A 43 0.46 -10.29 0.27
N SER A 44 0.92 -10.27 1.52
CA SER A 44 2.35 -10.30 1.83
C SER A 44 3.01 -11.57 1.30
N GLU A 45 2.36 -12.74 1.42
CA GLU A 45 2.88 -13.99 0.84
C GLU A 45 3.06 -13.92 -0.68
N ALA A 46 2.13 -13.29 -1.40
CA ALA A 46 2.23 -13.11 -2.85
C ALA A 46 3.39 -12.18 -3.22
N GLU A 47 3.59 -11.11 -2.46
CA GLU A 47 4.68 -10.16 -2.68
C GLU A 47 6.04 -10.81 -2.48
N GLU A 48 6.21 -11.50 -1.35
CA GLU A 48 7.45 -12.20 -1.00
C GLU A 48 7.76 -13.36 -1.95
N SER A 49 6.73 -14.08 -2.42
CA SER A 49 6.92 -15.28 -3.22
C SER A 49 7.23 -15.00 -4.68
N PHE A 50 6.77 -13.87 -5.25
CA PHE A 50 7.06 -13.57 -6.66
C PHE A 50 7.17 -12.11 -7.07
N VAL A 51 6.58 -11.14 -6.36
CA VAL A 51 6.71 -9.71 -6.75
C VAL A 51 8.11 -9.21 -6.41
N TYR A 52 8.51 -9.32 -5.14
CA TYR A 52 9.82 -8.90 -4.67
C TYR A 52 10.98 -9.66 -5.33
N PRO A 53 10.91 -10.99 -5.53
CA PRO A 53 11.92 -11.70 -6.32
C PRO A 53 12.06 -11.17 -7.75
N ALA A 54 10.94 -10.81 -8.41
CA ALA A 54 10.97 -10.28 -9.76
C ALA A 54 11.62 -8.88 -9.81
N ILE A 55 11.26 -8.00 -8.86
CA ILE A 55 11.89 -6.67 -8.71
C ILE A 55 13.40 -6.81 -8.51
N ARG A 56 13.82 -7.67 -7.59
CA ARG A 56 15.24 -7.94 -7.30
C ARG A 56 16.00 -8.48 -8.51
N GLU A 57 15.37 -9.33 -9.33
CA GLU A 57 16.01 -9.86 -10.56
C GLU A 57 16.31 -8.75 -11.57
N ARG A 58 15.47 -7.70 -11.65
CA ARG A 58 15.67 -6.57 -12.58
C ARG A 58 16.61 -5.49 -12.02
N GLN A 59 16.59 -5.21 -10.72
CA GLN A 59 17.41 -4.15 -10.11
C GLN A 59 18.75 -4.61 -9.52
N GLY A 60 18.93 -5.90 -9.24
CA GLY A 60 20.17 -6.42 -8.64
C GLY A 60 20.29 -6.16 -7.12
N GLU A 61 21.51 -6.15 -6.61
CA GLU A 61 21.80 -6.03 -5.17
C GLU A 61 21.48 -4.65 -4.56
N GLU A 62 21.07 -3.65 -5.35
CA GLU A 62 20.61 -2.34 -4.83
C GLU A 62 19.16 -2.37 -4.29
N ALA A 63 18.50 -3.53 -4.34
CA ALA A 63 17.17 -3.75 -3.76
C ALA A 63 17.23 -4.02 -2.24
N ASP A 64 18.00 -3.24 -1.48
CA ASP A 64 18.05 -3.35 -0.01
C ASP A 64 16.64 -3.21 0.61
N GLN A 65 15.80 -2.37 0.02
CA GLN A 65 14.40 -2.16 0.40
C GLN A 65 13.56 -3.44 0.37
N VAL A 66 13.84 -4.38 -0.54
CA VAL A 66 13.13 -5.68 -0.58
C VAL A 66 13.43 -6.51 0.66
N HIS A 67 14.65 -6.45 1.20
CA HIS A 67 14.98 -7.18 2.41
C HIS A 67 14.24 -6.61 3.62
N ASP A 68 14.22 -5.28 3.72
CA ASP A 68 13.56 -4.57 4.81
C ASP A 68 12.05 -4.85 4.80
N SER A 69 11.39 -4.80 3.63
CA SER A 69 9.96 -5.12 3.47
C SER A 69 9.58 -6.52 3.99
N VAL A 70 10.41 -7.55 3.75
CA VAL A 70 10.14 -8.91 4.24
C VAL A 70 10.21 -9.02 5.76
N GLU A 71 11.11 -8.28 6.40
CA GLU A 71 11.21 -8.28 7.86
C GLU A 71 10.08 -7.46 8.50
N GLU A 72 9.67 -6.35 7.86
CA GLU A 72 8.49 -5.57 8.24
C GLU A 72 7.21 -6.39 8.14
N HIS A 73 7.01 -7.14 7.05
CA HIS A 73 5.89 -8.08 6.91
C HIS A 73 5.78 -9.02 8.11
N LYS A 74 6.86 -9.72 8.45
CA LYS A 74 6.87 -10.63 9.61
C LYS A 74 6.52 -9.93 10.91
N HIS A 75 6.98 -8.69 11.08
CA HIS A 75 6.67 -7.92 12.28
C HIS A 75 5.19 -7.56 12.35
N ILE A 76 4.64 -6.98 11.28
CA ILE A 76 3.25 -6.56 11.15
C ILE A 76 2.30 -7.75 11.26
N GLU A 77 2.59 -8.85 10.58
CA GLU A 77 1.82 -10.10 10.67
C GLU A 77 1.79 -10.65 12.09
N GLY A 78 2.92 -10.59 12.80
CA GLY A 78 3.00 -11.00 14.20
C GLY A 78 2.11 -10.15 15.11
N MET A 79 2.17 -8.82 14.96
CA MET A 79 1.30 -7.91 15.71
C MET A 79 -0.19 -8.13 15.39
N LEU A 80 -0.52 -8.32 14.12
CA LEU A 80 -1.88 -8.62 13.67
C LEU A 80 -2.39 -9.93 14.27
N ALA A 81 -1.58 -10.99 14.28
CA ALA A 81 -1.95 -12.26 14.88
C ALA A 81 -2.21 -12.13 16.39
N GLU A 82 -1.41 -11.35 17.11
CA GLU A 82 -1.67 -11.03 18.52
C GLU A 82 -2.99 -10.27 18.70
N LEU A 83 -3.27 -9.27 17.87
CA LEU A 83 -4.48 -8.46 17.93
C LEU A 83 -5.75 -9.27 17.64
N VAL A 84 -5.71 -10.15 16.64
CA VAL A 84 -6.81 -11.05 16.26
C VAL A 84 -7.09 -12.09 17.34
N ALA A 85 -6.05 -12.61 18.00
CA ALA A 85 -6.20 -13.58 19.08
C ALA A 85 -6.60 -12.96 20.43
N GLY A 86 -6.39 -11.64 20.59
CA GLY A 86 -6.67 -10.90 21.82
C GLY A 86 -8.13 -10.47 21.98
N ASP A 87 -8.44 -9.95 23.17
CA ASP A 87 -9.74 -9.34 23.48
C ASP A 87 -9.67 -7.81 23.28
N PRO A 88 -10.50 -7.21 22.39
CA PRO A 88 -10.53 -5.77 22.19
C PRO A 88 -10.84 -4.94 23.44
N ASP A 89 -11.45 -5.54 24.47
CA ASP A 89 -11.74 -4.86 25.74
C ASP A 89 -10.55 -4.89 26.72
N GLU A 90 -9.44 -5.57 26.40
CA GLU A 90 -8.25 -5.63 27.24
C GLU A 90 -7.45 -4.32 27.27
N ALA A 91 -6.92 -3.99 28.45
CA ALA A 91 -6.11 -2.80 28.62
C ALA A 91 -4.86 -2.84 27.73
N GLY A 92 -4.68 -1.81 26.90
CA GLY A 92 -3.54 -1.67 25.98
C GLY A 92 -3.77 -2.22 24.57
N TRP A 93 -4.94 -2.82 24.31
CA TRP A 93 -5.29 -3.31 22.97
C TRP A 93 -5.29 -2.18 21.93
N ASP A 94 -5.94 -1.04 22.24
CA ASP A 94 -5.97 0.14 21.34
C ASP A 94 -4.57 0.65 21.01
N GLY A 95 -3.65 0.59 21.98
CA GLY A 95 -2.26 1.01 21.79
C GLY A 95 -1.50 0.07 20.85
N LYS A 96 -1.73 -1.25 20.96
CA LYS A 96 -1.16 -2.24 20.03
C LYS A 96 -1.73 -2.06 18.62
N LEU A 97 -3.04 -1.83 18.50
CA LEU A 97 -3.67 -1.58 17.21
C LEU A 97 -3.08 -0.33 16.55
N ALA A 98 -2.98 0.78 17.30
CA ALA A 98 -2.38 2.01 16.78
C ALA A 98 -0.92 1.83 16.34
N ALA A 99 -0.12 1.06 17.10
CA ALA A 99 1.26 0.77 16.72
C ALA A 99 1.35 -0.04 15.42
N MET A 100 0.57 -1.11 15.31
CA MET A 100 0.52 -1.95 14.10
C MET A 100 0.06 -1.16 12.88
N VAL A 101 -0.96 -0.29 13.04
CA VAL A 101 -1.43 0.59 11.96
C VAL A 101 -0.31 1.53 11.50
N GLY A 102 0.42 2.16 12.42
CA GLY A 102 1.51 3.06 12.05
C GLY A 102 2.66 2.36 11.30
N GLU A 103 3.00 1.13 11.68
CA GLU A 103 4.01 0.35 10.95
C GLU A 103 3.53 -0.09 9.58
N LEU A 104 2.27 -0.53 9.45
CA LEU A 104 1.72 -0.88 8.14
C LEU A 104 1.59 0.35 7.22
N GLU A 105 1.17 1.49 7.73
CA GLU A 105 1.10 2.74 6.94
C GLU A 105 2.47 3.14 6.41
N HIS A 106 3.52 3.02 7.24
CA HIS A 106 4.88 3.30 6.84
C HIS A 106 5.36 2.33 5.74
N HIS A 107 5.15 1.03 5.96
CA HIS A 107 5.50 -0.02 5.01
C HIS A 107 4.81 0.19 3.65
N VAL A 108 3.49 0.44 3.64
CA VAL A 108 2.71 0.72 2.43
C VAL A 108 3.22 1.97 1.72
N GLU A 109 3.60 3.01 2.45
CA GLU A 109 4.15 4.24 1.87
C GLU A 109 5.47 3.96 1.14
N GLU A 110 6.40 3.25 1.77
CA GLU A 110 7.69 2.89 1.17
C GLU A 110 7.50 1.99 -0.06
N GLU A 111 6.64 0.98 0.04
CA GLU A 111 6.38 0.08 -1.08
C GLU A 111 5.79 0.83 -2.29
N GLU A 112 4.80 1.69 -2.07
CA GLU A 112 4.15 2.45 -3.14
C GLU A 112 5.05 3.52 -3.78
N GLN A 113 6.01 4.07 -3.03
CA GLN A 113 6.92 5.13 -3.50
C GLN A 113 8.19 4.58 -4.14
N ASP A 114 8.69 3.44 -3.67
CA ASP A 114 10.00 2.95 -4.05
C ASP A 114 9.96 1.63 -4.83
N LEU A 115 9.18 0.65 -4.36
CA LEU A 115 9.14 -0.70 -4.96
C LEU A 115 8.17 -0.82 -6.14
N LEU A 116 6.91 -0.38 -5.99
CA LEU A 116 5.91 -0.50 -7.07
C LEU A 116 6.29 0.28 -8.34
N PRO A 117 6.91 1.48 -8.29
CA PRO A 117 7.36 2.17 -9.50
C PRO A 117 8.42 1.40 -10.29
N VAL A 118 9.12 0.44 -9.69
CA VAL A 118 10.03 -0.46 -10.41
C VAL A 118 9.26 -1.35 -11.37
N LEU A 119 8.09 -1.85 -10.95
CA LEU A 119 7.22 -2.65 -11.81
C LEU A 119 6.83 -1.85 -13.06
N GLU A 120 6.50 -0.57 -12.90
CA GLU A 120 6.14 0.30 -14.01
C GLU A 120 7.31 0.58 -14.99
N LYS A 121 8.52 0.72 -14.45
CA LYS A 121 9.74 1.07 -15.21
C LYS A 121 10.37 -0.14 -15.92
N GLU A 122 10.44 -1.28 -15.23
CA GLU A 122 11.27 -2.42 -15.67
C GLU A 122 10.47 -3.56 -16.32
N PHE A 123 9.13 -3.53 -16.20
CA PHE A 123 8.24 -4.55 -16.74
C PHE A 123 7.29 -3.95 -17.77
N SER A 124 7.07 -4.67 -18.87
CA SER A 124 6.07 -4.31 -19.85
C SER A 124 4.66 -4.43 -19.27
N ALA A 125 3.70 -3.70 -19.87
CA ALA A 125 2.29 -3.81 -19.48
C ALA A 125 1.77 -5.25 -19.53
N ALA A 126 2.21 -6.06 -20.50
CA ALA A 126 1.81 -7.47 -20.59
C ALA A 126 2.34 -8.31 -19.41
N GLU A 127 3.59 -8.11 -19.00
CA GLU A 127 4.18 -8.78 -17.82
C GLU A 127 3.44 -8.35 -16.54
N ARG A 128 3.12 -7.06 -16.39
CA ARG A 128 2.35 -6.54 -15.25
C ARG A 128 0.93 -7.07 -15.18
N GLU A 129 0.23 -7.19 -16.31
CA GLU A 129 -1.10 -7.78 -16.37
C GLU A 129 -1.09 -9.28 -16.04
N GLU A 130 -0.07 -10.02 -16.47
CA GLU A 130 0.10 -11.43 -16.11
C GLU A 130 0.38 -11.60 -14.61
N MET A 131 1.27 -10.75 -14.07
CA MET A 131 1.58 -10.70 -12.64
C MET A 131 0.34 -10.34 -11.81
N GLY A 132 -0.42 -9.32 -12.21
CA GLY A 132 -1.66 -8.92 -11.54
C GLY A 132 -2.71 -10.03 -11.53
N ALA A 133 -2.86 -10.75 -12.65
CA ALA A 133 -3.76 -11.90 -12.71
C ALA A 133 -3.32 -13.07 -11.82
N ARG A 134 -2.01 -13.29 -11.68
CA ARG A 134 -1.47 -14.25 -10.70
C ARG A 134 -1.75 -13.79 -9.27
N PHE A 135 -1.51 -12.53 -8.96
CA PHE A 135 -1.72 -11.95 -7.63
C PHE A 135 -3.17 -12.07 -7.16
N VAL A 136 -4.13 -11.71 -8.01
CA VAL A 136 -5.57 -11.87 -7.70
C VAL A 136 -5.95 -13.34 -7.47
N ARG A 137 -5.32 -14.28 -8.19
CA ARG A 137 -5.57 -15.71 -8.01
C ARG A 137 -5.04 -16.23 -6.69
N GLU A 138 -3.87 -15.77 -6.25
CA GLU A 138 -3.23 -16.22 -5.01
C GLU A 138 -3.86 -15.55 -3.78
N THR A 139 -4.21 -14.27 -3.88
CA THR A 139 -4.86 -13.53 -2.78
C THR A 139 -6.37 -13.75 -2.67
N GLY A 140 -7.03 -14.18 -3.76
CA GLY A 140 -8.49 -14.29 -3.82
C GLY A 140 -9.22 -12.94 -3.79
N ALA A 141 -8.50 -11.82 -3.73
CA ALA A 141 -9.03 -10.46 -3.71
C ALA A 141 -8.64 -9.72 -4.99
N GLY A 142 -9.65 -9.23 -5.71
CA GLY A 142 -9.44 -8.35 -6.86
C GLY A 142 -9.38 -6.87 -6.45
N VAL A 143 -9.16 -5.99 -7.42
CA VAL A 143 -9.39 -4.55 -7.22
C VAL A 143 -10.86 -4.36 -6.80
N PRO A 144 -11.16 -3.77 -5.64
CA PRO A 144 -12.54 -3.54 -5.23
C PRO A 144 -13.26 -2.70 -6.31
N ALA A 145 -14.49 -3.10 -6.65
CA ALA A 145 -15.36 -2.39 -7.59
C ALA A 145 -15.65 -0.98 -7.04
N GLY A 146 -14.79 -0.04 -7.40
CA GLY A 146 -14.69 1.28 -6.78
C GLY A 146 -13.35 1.97 -7.06
N GLY A 147 -12.32 1.19 -7.41
CA GLY A 147 -11.04 1.66 -7.96
C GLY A 147 -10.93 1.45 -9.48
N SER A 148 -11.98 1.75 -10.24
CA SER A 148 -11.81 1.95 -11.69
C SER A 148 -11.37 3.39 -11.88
N GLY A 149 -10.16 3.59 -12.41
CA GLY A 149 -9.55 4.90 -12.60
C GLY A 149 -10.53 5.96 -13.10
N SER A 150 -10.46 7.15 -12.49
CA SER A 150 -11.06 8.33 -13.07
C SER A 150 -10.17 8.83 -14.20
N THR A 151 -10.27 8.17 -15.36
CA THR A 151 -10.43 8.94 -16.59
C THR A 151 -11.80 9.61 -16.50
N GLY A 152 -11.82 10.79 -15.90
CA GLY A 152 -12.98 11.64 -15.69
C GLY A 152 -12.46 13.05 -15.44
N GLY A 153 -12.49 13.86 -16.50
CA GLY A 153 -11.91 15.20 -16.54
C GLY A 153 -12.46 16.12 -15.46
N SER A 154 -11.59 16.47 -14.53
CA SER A 154 -11.36 17.85 -14.14
C SER A 154 -9.98 18.19 -14.69
N ASP A 155 -9.81 19.33 -15.38
CA ASP A 155 -8.52 19.87 -15.86
C ASP A 155 -7.50 20.17 -14.73
N GLU A 156 -7.63 19.49 -13.58
CA GLU A 156 -6.87 19.76 -12.39
C GLU A 156 -5.78 18.71 -12.21
N PRO A 157 -4.50 19.12 -12.13
CA PRO A 157 -3.39 18.19 -12.00
C PRO A 157 -3.45 17.38 -10.69
N THR A 158 -2.96 16.16 -10.74
CA THR A 158 -2.81 15.24 -9.60
C THR A 158 -1.72 15.73 -8.64
N LYS A 159 -1.68 15.21 -7.40
CA LYS A 159 -0.63 15.57 -6.43
C LYS A 159 0.76 15.26 -6.98
N ASP A 160 0.90 14.15 -7.69
CA ASP A 160 2.16 13.70 -8.26
C ASP A 160 2.61 14.62 -9.42
N GLU A 161 1.70 15.01 -10.32
CA GLU A 161 2.00 16.00 -11.36
C GLU A 161 2.37 17.37 -10.80
N LEU A 162 1.75 17.77 -9.68
CA LEU A 162 2.09 19.01 -8.98
C LEU A 162 3.45 18.90 -8.27
N TYR A 163 3.76 17.74 -7.71
CA TYR A 163 5.06 17.47 -7.08
C TYR A 163 6.20 17.50 -8.10
N ASP A 164 6.01 16.90 -9.27
CA ASP A 164 7.00 16.92 -10.35
C ASP A 164 7.22 18.33 -10.88
N LYS A 165 6.16 19.12 -11.06
CA LYS A 165 6.29 20.55 -11.40
C LYS A 165 7.01 21.34 -10.31
N ALA A 166 6.70 21.11 -9.04
CA ALA A 166 7.35 21.76 -7.91
C ALA A 166 8.84 21.40 -7.85
N LYS A 167 9.21 20.19 -8.26
CA LYS A 167 10.59 19.74 -8.40
C LYS A 167 11.30 20.44 -9.59
N GLU A 168 10.64 20.57 -10.74
CA GLU A 168 11.19 21.32 -11.89
C GLU A 168 11.42 22.81 -11.59
N GLN A 169 10.62 23.37 -10.68
CA GLN A 169 10.70 24.77 -10.24
C GLN A 169 11.55 24.98 -8.97
N ASP A 170 12.23 23.94 -8.47
CA ASP A 170 13.05 23.98 -7.25
C ASP A 170 12.30 24.52 -6.01
N VAL A 171 10.99 24.22 -5.89
CA VAL A 171 10.16 24.65 -4.75
C VAL A 171 10.69 24.01 -3.45
N PRO A 172 11.07 24.83 -2.44
CA PRO A 172 11.54 24.32 -1.15
C PRO A 172 10.36 23.79 -0.31
N GLY A 173 10.56 22.65 0.34
CA GLY A 173 9.51 22.03 1.18
C GLY A 173 8.45 21.24 0.42
N ARG A 174 8.57 21.08 -0.91
CA ARG A 174 7.65 20.29 -1.74
C ARG A 174 7.33 18.89 -1.20
N SER A 175 8.30 18.25 -0.53
CA SER A 175 8.17 16.91 0.05
C SER A 175 7.25 16.82 1.26
N THR A 176 6.91 17.94 1.89
CA THR A 176 5.96 18.00 3.01
C THR A 176 4.63 18.66 2.63
N MET A 177 4.49 19.10 1.38
CA MET A 177 3.31 19.84 0.92
C MET A 177 2.15 18.91 0.55
N THR A 178 0.94 19.35 0.88
CA THR A 178 -0.32 18.77 0.42
C THR A 178 -0.56 19.05 -1.07
N LYS A 179 -1.56 18.41 -1.68
CA LYS A 179 -1.92 18.64 -3.08
C LYS A 179 -2.24 20.12 -3.34
N ASP A 180 -2.99 20.76 -2.44
CA ASP A 180 -3.38 22.16 -2.59
C ASP A 180 -2.18 23.10 -2.42
N GLU A 181 -1.29 22.81 -1.46
CA GLU A 181 -0.05 23.59 -1.29
C GLU A 181 0.91 23.44 -2.46
N LEU A 182 1.02 22.25 -3.05
CA LEU A 182 1.80 22.03 -4.26
C LEU A 182 1.18 22.75 -5.46
N LYS A 183 -0.15 22.79 -5.55
CA LYS A 183 -0.87 23.53 -6.60
C LYS A 183 -0.58 25.02 -6.52
N ASP A 184 -0.75 25.60 -5.34
CA ASP A 184 -0.47 27.02 -5.09
C ASP A 184 1.01 27.35 -5.36
N ALA A 185 1.93 26.44 -5.02
CA ALA A 185 3.36 26.67 -5.17
C ALA A 185 3.89 26.60 -6.61
N VAL A 186 3.15 26.00 -7.56
CA VAL A 186 3.59 25.85 -8.97
C VAL A 186 2.85 26.74 -9.97
N GLU A 187 1.83 27.49 -9.50
CA GLU A 187 1.05 28.45 -10.30
C GLU A 187 1.60 29.90 -10.24
N ASP A 188 2.61 30.18 -9.41
CA ASP A 188 3.36 31.46 -9.29
C ASP A 188 4.56 31.56 -10.25
#